data_AF-A0A7Y2D285-F1
#
_entry.id   AF-A0A7Y2D285-F1
#
_cell.length_a   1.000
_cell.length_b   1.000
_cell.length_c   1.000
_cell.angle_alpha   90.00
_cell.angle_beta   90.00
_cell.angle_gamma   90.00
#
_symmetry.space_group_name_H-M   'P 1'
#
loop_
_entity.id
_entity.type
_entity.pdbx_description
1 polymer ?
#
loop_
_entity_poly.entity_id
_entity_poly.type
_entity_poly.pdbx_seq_one_letter_code
_entity_poly.pdbx_strand_id
1 'polypeptide(L)'
;GMGSLWLATVPLTAGLIGYIYGLRYMGTLYGIVFFSHQLGSFVGVWLGGRMYDAFGSYTAVWWIGVAVGAFSAIVHLPIREARLQGLRTA
;
A
#
# COMPACT_ATOMS: atom_id res chain seq x y z
N GLY A 1 15.31 14.86 5.78
CA GLY A 1 14.91 13.98 4.66
C GLY A 1 13.73 13.12 5.08
N MET A 2 12.99 12.55 4.14
CA MET A 2 11.68 11.90 4.39
C MET A 2 11.73 10.51 5.07
N GLY A 3 12.87 10.10 5.65
CA GLY A 3 13.05 8.79 6.31
C GLY A 3 13.26 7.63 5.32
N SER A 4 13.76 6.50 5.80
CA SER A 4 14.12 5.34 4.97
C SER A 4 12.92 4.59 4.37
N LEU A 5 11.72 4.74 4.96
CA LEU A 5 10.52 4.00 4.57
C LEU A 5 9.66 4.73 3.52
N TRP A 6 10.01 5.96 3.15
CA TRP A 6 9.17 6.84 2.32
C TRP A 6 8.84 6.27 0.93
N LEU A 7 9.74 5.48 0.34
CA LEU A 7 9.54 4.80 -0.96
C LEU A 7 9.70 3.28 -0.84
N ALA A 8 9.46 2.69 0.34
CA ALA A 8 9.71 1.27 0.55
C ALA A 8 8.82 0.36 -0.32
N THR A 9 7.61 0.80 -0.65
CA THR A 9 6.62 -0.03 -1.36
C THR A 9 6.42 0.37 -2.82
N VAL A 10 6.51 1.66 -3.17
CA VAL A 10 6.14 2.15 -4.52
C VAL A 10 6.97 1.51 -5.64
N PRO A 11 8.32 1.53 -5.62
CA PRO A 11 9.12 0.91 -6.67
C PRO A 11 9.01 -0.62 -6.64
N LEU A 12 8.88 -1.20 -5.45
CA LEU A 12 8.79 -2.64 -5.26
C LEU A 12 7.50 -3.22 -5.87
N THR A 13 6.35 -2.59 -5.59
CA THR A 13 5.05 -3.02 -6.13
C THR A 13 5.00 -2.83 -7.64
N ALA A 14 5.50 -1.70 -8.17
CA ALA A 14 5.60 -1.49 -9.61
C ALA A 14 6.48 -2.57 -10.27
N GLY A 15 7.67 -2.84 -9.71
CA GLY A 15 8.56 -3.90 -10.18
C GLY A 15 7.91 -5.28 -10.16
N LEU A 16 7.17 -5.61 -9.10
CA LEU A 16 6.48 -6.90 -8.96
C LEU A 16 5.35 -7.06 -9.98
N ILE A 17 4.56 -6.02 -10.24
CA ILE A 17 3.52 -6.05 -11.29
C ILE A 17 4.17 -6.31 -12.65
N GLY A 18 5.24 -5.59 -12.98
CA GLY A 18 5.99 -5.79 -14.22
C GLY A 18 6.59 -7.19 -14.33
N TYR A 19 7.11 -7.74 -13.22
CA TYR A 19 7.72 -9.06 -13.17
C TYR A 19 6.70 -10.21 -13.33
N ILE A 20 5.56 -10.13 -12.64
CA ILE A 20 4.54 -11.19 -12.61
C ILE A 20 3.62 -11.11 -13.84
N TYR A 21 3.15 -9.92 -14.21
CA TYR A 21 2.11 -9.72 -15.23
C TYR A 21 2.62 -9.13 -16.55
N GLY A 22 3.85 -8.62 -16.58
CA GLY A 22 4.43 -7.98 -17.76
C GLY A 22 3.94 -6.54 -17.98
N LEU A 23 4.65 -5.83 -18.87
CA LEU A 23 4.41 -4.39 -19.12
C LEU A 23 3.03 -4.10 -19.75
N ARG A 24 2.45 -5.07 -20.46
CA ARG A 24 1.14 -4.93 -21.13
C ARG A 24 0.02 -4.56 -20.16
N TYR A 25 0.03 -5.11 -18.94
CA TYR A 25 -1.01 -4.87 -17.94
C TYR A 25 -0.62 -3.83 -16.89
N MET A 26 0.58 -3.25 -17.01
CA MET A 26 1.16 -2.35 -16.02
C MET A 26 0.27 -1.14 -15.74
N GLY A 27 -0.23 -0.47 -16.79
CA GLY A 27 -1.03 0.75 -16.64
C GLY A 27 -2.30 0.53 -15.83
N THR A 28 -3.03 -0.55 -16.09
CA THR A 28 -4.28 -0.86 -15.38
C THR A 28 -4.02 -1.35 -13.96
N LEU A 29 -3.11 -2.32 -13.78
CA LEU A 29 -2.85 -2.89 -12.45
C LEU A 29 -2.20 -1.88 -11.51
N TYR A 30 -1.22 -1.12 -12.00
CA TYR A 30 -0.63 -0.05 -11.21
C TYR A 30 -1.62 1.10 -10.98
N GLY A 31 -2.49 1.40 -11.94
CA GLY A 31 -3.59 2.36 -11.77
C GLY A 31 -4.54 1.98 -10.64
N ILE A 32 -4.89 0.69 -10.51
CA ILE A 32 -5.71 0.18 -9.39
C ILE A 32 -4.98 0.33 -8.06
N VAL A 33 -3.68 0.00 -8.00
CA VAL A 33 -2.85 0.20 -6.80
C VAL A 33 -2.81 1.67 -6.41
N PHE A 34 -2.56 2.56 -7.37
CA PHE A 34 -2.49 4.00 -7.14
C PHE A 34 -3.83 4.58 -6.68
N PHE A 35 -4.94 4.19 -7.31
CA PHE A 35 -6.27 4.59 -6.88
C PHE A 35 -6.56 4.15 -5.43
N SER A 36 -6.20 2.91 -5.09
CA SER A 36 -6.35 2.37 -3.73
C SER A 36 -5.54 3.17 -2.71
N HIS A 37 -4.33 3.59 -3.08
CA HIS A 37 -3.51 4.49 -2.27
C HIS A 37 -4.18 5.86 -2.05
N GLN A 38 -4.76 6.45 -3.11
CA GLN A 38 -5.47 7.74 -2.99
C GLN A 38 -6.71 7.63 -2.10
N LEU A 39 -7.47 6.54 -2.24
CA LEU A 39 -8.63 6.27 -1.39
C LEU A 39 -8.21 6.09 0.08
N GLY A 40 -7.19 5.28 0.34
CA GLY A 40 -6.65 5.09 1.69
C GLY A 40 -6.14 6.39 2.30
N SER A 41 -5.45 7.23 1.52
CA SER A 41 -4.97 8.54 1.96
C SER A 41 -6.12 9.47 2.34
N PHE A 42 -7.17 9.51 1.52
CA PHE A 42 -8.38 10.29 1.81
C PHE A 42 -9.05 9.82 3.10
N VAL A 43 -9.31 8.52 3.23
CA VAL A 43 -9.97 7.94 4.41
C VAL A 43 -9.11 8.15 5.66
N GLY A 44 -7.79 7.96 5.56
CA GLY A 44 -6.86 8.12 6.67
C GLY A 44 -6.81 9.56 7.20
N VAL A 45 -6.67 10.54 6.30
CA VAL A 45 -6.65 11.96 6.70
C VAL A 45 -8.01 12.41 7.23
N TRP A 46 -9.11 11.99 6.59
CA TRP A 46 -10.46 12.32 7.05
C TRP A 46 -10.77 11.75 8.43
N LEU A 47 -10.46 10.47 8.68
CA LEU A 47 -10.59 9.85 9.99
C LEU A 47 -9.67 10.51 11.02
N GLY A 48 -8.43 10.82 10.64
CA GLY A 48 -7.47 11.52 11.49
C GLY A 48 -8.00 12.85 12.00
N GLY A 49 -8.60 13.66 11.12
CA GLY A 49 -9.27 14.91 11.49
C GLY A 49 -10.44 14.68 12.45
N ARG A 50 -11.32 13.73 12.14
CA ARG A 50 -12.47 13.42 13.01
C ARG A 50 -12.08 12.89 14.38
N MET A 51 -11.02 12.11 14.47
CA MET A 51 -10.48 11.63 15.74
C MET A 51 -9.85 12.76 16.54
N TYR A 52 -9.15 13.69 15.88
CA TYR A 52 -8.62 14.87 16.54
C TYR A 52 -9.76 15.73 17.11
N ASP A 53 -10.81 15.98 16.34
CA ASP A 53 -11.99 16.74 16.80
C ASP A 53 -12.67 16.07 18.01
N ALA A 54 -12.72 14.74 18.04
CA ALA A 54 -13.36 13.98 19.12
C ALA A 54 -12.52 13.87 20.40
N PHE A 55 -11.20 13.70 20.28
CA PHE A 55 -10.30 13.42 21.41
C PHE A 55 -9.38 14.58 21.79
N GLY A 56 -9.35 15.65 20.99
CA GLY A 56 -8.46 16.81 21.17
C GLY A 56 -6.96 16.49 21.00
N SER A 57 -6.61 15.28 20.56
CA SER A 57 -5.22 14.84 20.43
C SER A 57 -5.05 13.77 19.35
N TYR A 58 -3.83 13.62 18.84
CA TYR A 58 -3.48 12.63 17.81
C TYR A 58 -3.09 11.25 18.38
N THR A 59 -3.09 11.06 19.70
CA THR A 59 -2.61 9.82 20.32
C THR A 59 -3.35 8.59 19.78
N ALA A 60 -4.67 8.68 19.62
CA ALA A 60 -5.47 7.60 19.06
C ALA A 60 -5.14 7.34 17.57
N VAL A 61 -4.90 8.39 16.78
CA VAL A 61 -4.49 8.28 15.37
C VAL A 61 -3.15 7.54 15.24
N TRP A 62 -2.19 7.87 16.09
CA TRP A 62 -0.88 7.20 16.11
C TRP A 62 -0.99 5.71 16.43
N TRP A 63 -1.77 5.34 17.46
CA TRP A 63 -1.96 3.93 17.81
C TRP A 63 -2.67 3.15 16.72
N ILE A 64 -3.65 3.75 16.03
CA ILE A 64 -4.27 3.14 14.84
C ILE A 64 -3.23 2.95 13.73
N GLY A 65 -2.39 3.96 13.48
CA GLY A 65 -1.30 3.85 12.49
C GLY A 65 -0.36 2.69 12.79
N VAL A 66 0.03 2.52 14.07
CA VAL A 66 0.84 1.38 14.52
C VAL A 66 0.12 0.05 14.30
N ALA A 67 -1.15 -0.05 14.67
CA ALA A 67 -1.94 -1.27 14.51
C ALA A 67 -2.09 -1.67 13.03
N VAL A 68 -2.39 -0.70 12.15
CA VAL A 68 -2.49 -0.92 10.69
C VAL A 68 -1.13 -1.32 10.10
N GLY A 69 -0.04 -0.69 10.53
CA GLY A 69 1.32 -1.04 10.10
C GLY A 69 1.72 -2.46 10.51
N ALA A 70 1.44 -2.85 11.75
CA ALA A 70 1.70 -4.20 12.26
C ALA A 70 0.84 -5.24 11.55
N PHE A 71 -0.46 -4.96 11.35
CA PHE A 71 -1.35 -5.83 10.59
C PHE A 71 -0.86 -6.02 9.15
N SER A 72 -0.46 -4.92 8.49
CA SER A 72 0.13 -4.98 7.14
C SER A 72 1.35 -5.91 7.12
N ALA A 73 2.31 -5.72 8.04
CA ALA A 73 3.48 -6.58 8.11
C ALA A 73 3.11 -8.07 8.22
N ILE A 74 2.20 -8.42 9.15
CA ILE A 74 1.76 -9.80 9.39
C ILE A 74 1.12 -10.42 8.14
N VAL A 75 0.21 -9.71 7.49
CA VAL A 75 -0.50 -10.21 6.31
C VAL A 75 0.43 -10.41 5.12
N HIS A 76 1.53 -9.65 5.04
CA HIS A 76 2.51 -9.79 3.97
C HIS A 76 3.53 -10.91 4.21
N LEU A 77 3.77 -11.37 5.45
CA LEU A 77 4.73 -12.44 5.75
C LEU A 77 4.54 -13.75 4.95
N PRO A 78 3.32 -14.29 4.74
CA PRO A 78 3.13 -15.53 4.00
C PRO A 78 3.15 -15.38 2.48
N ILE A 79 3.27 -14.15 1.94
CA ILE A 79 3.20 -13.91 0.49
C ILE A 79 4.44 -14.49 -0.19
N ARG A 80 4.20 -15.34 -1.20
CA ARG A 80 5.25 -15.88 -2.08
C ARG A 80 5.14 -15.25 -3.45
N GLU A 81 6.21 -14.60 -3.88
CA GLU A 81 6.32 -13.94 -5.17
C GLU A 81 6.65 -14.97 -6.25
N ALA A 82 5.64 -15.70 -6.73
CA ALA A 82 5.80 -16.64 -7.83
C ALA A 82 5.38 -16.01 -9.16
N ARG A 83 6.22 -16.16 -10.18
CA ARG A 83 5.83 -15.83 -11.56
C ARG A 83 4.68 -16.75 -11.98
N LEU A 84 3.61 -16.19 -12.54
CA LEU A 84 2.52 -16.98 -13.12
C LEU A 84 3.04 -17.76 -14.34
N GLN A 85 3.32 -19.05 -14.16
CA GLN A 85 3.66 -19.96 -15.25
C GLN A 85 2.40 -20.20 -16.09
N GLY A 86 2.29 -19.46 -17.20
CA GLY A 86 1.11 -19.49 -18.08
C GLY A 86 0.92 -18.19 -18.86
N LEU A 87 1.46 -17.06 -18.38
CA LEU A 87 1.60 -15.82 -19.16
C LEU A 87 2.83 -15.88 -20.09
N ARG A 88 3.02 -17.03 -20.75
CA ARG A 88 3.77 -17.08 -22.01
C ARG A 88 2.79 -16.60 -23.07
N THR A 89 2.69 -15.29 -23.24
CA THR A 89 2.12 -14.77 -24.49
C THR A 89 3.06 -15.17 -25.61
N ALA A 90 2.51 -15.97 -26.52
CA ALA A 90 2.73 -16.01 -27.97
C ALA A 90 3.77 -15.02 -28.53
#